data_AF-A0A940TTA7-F1
#
_entry.id   AF-A0A940TTA7-F1
#
_cell.length_a   1.000
_cell.length_b   1.000
_cell.length_c   1.000
_cell.angle_alpha   90.00
_cell.angle_beta   90.00
_cell.angle_gamma   90.00
#
_symmetry.space_group_name_H-M   'P 1'
#
loop_
_entity.id
_entity.type
_entity.pdbx_description
1 polymer ?
#
loop_
_entity_poly.entity_id
_entity_poly.type
_entity_poly.pdbx_seq_one_letter_code
_entity_poly.pdbx_strand_id
1 'polypeptide(L)'
;MERFFCSDCKRFYPTQPERWRCDCGSFLDLEFESKFPIEKIAKRGPTLWRYREAIPIHNDRFILSMGEGFTPLEGIEFHGNPVLIKIDYLFPTGSYKDRGATVLISKMKEWRVRKVVEDSSGNAGSAIAAYCAKAGIHCEIYVPQHTSAGKLVQIQAYGAALKKVEGSREETAEKAMGAASKSPYASHCWNPYFLHGTKTFAFEVWEQMGWKTPDTLVLPIGHGTLFLGAYLGFKELKESGMIKKIPKMVGIPI
;
A
#
# COMPACT_ATOMS: atom_id res chain seq x y z
N MET A 1 -16.89 12.50 -7.42
CA MET A 1 -17.07 11.81 -6.12
C MET A 1 -16.43 10.45 -6.30
N GLU A 2 -15.42 10.10 -5.52
CA GLU A 2 -14.68 8.84 -5.68
C GLU A 2 -15.58 7.63 -5.40
N ARG A 3 -15.56 6.64 -6.29
CA ARG A 3 -16.37 5.42 -6.21
C ARG A 3 -15.48 4.19 -6.30
N PHE A 4 -15.88 3.13 -5.62
CA PHE A 4 -15.31 1.81 -5.88
C PHE A 4 -15.87 1.26 -7.18
N PHE A 5 -15.05 0.53 -7.92
CA PHE A 5 -15.40 -0.15 -9.16
C PHE A 5 -14.85 -1.57 -9.19
N CYS A 6 -15.61 -2.51 -9.74
CA CYS A 6 -15.16 -3.88 -9.93
C CYS A 6 -14.78 -4.11 -11.41
N SER A 7 -13.53 -4.51 -11.67
CA SER A 7 -13.07 -4.83 -13.02
C SER A 7 -13.83 -5.98 -13.68
N ASP A 8 -14.36 -6.89 -12.88
CA ASP A 8 -14.89 -8.16 -13.38
C ASP A 8 -16.38 -8.04 -13.73
N CYS A 9 -17.20 -7.54 -12.79
CA CYS A 9 -18.64 -7.38 -12.99
C CYS A 9 -19.07 -5.97 -13.38
N LYS A 10 -18.13 -5.02 -13.49
CA LYS A 10 -18.35 -3.61 -13.88
C LYS A 10 -19.29 -2.80 -12.97
N ARG A 11 -19.62 -3.31 -11.78
CA ARG A 11 -20.44 -2.58 -10.80
C ARG A 11 -19.63 -1.48 -10.11
N PHE A 12 -20.35 -0.43 -9.75
CA PHE A 12 -19.84 0.70 -8.96
C PHE A 12 -20.49 0.71 -7.58
N TYR A 13 -19.73 1.16 -6.58
CA TYR A 13 -20.20 1.29 -5.21
C TYR A 13 -19.75 2.63 -4.63
N PRO A 14 -20.54 3.23 -3.72
CA PRO A 14 -20.05 4.32 -2.88
C PRO A 14 -18.80 3.89 -2.10
N THR A 15 -17.88 4.83 -1.89
CA THR A 15 -16.73 4.61 -1.02
C THR A 15 -17.18 4.66 0.44
N GLN A 16 -16.99 3.56 1.16
CA GLN A 16 -17.35 3.43 2.57
C GLN A 16 -16.41 2.44 3.27
N PRO A 17 -16.14 2.60 4.57
CA PRO A 17 -15.08 1.86 5.26
C PRO A 17 -15.34 0.34 5.33
N GLU A 18 -16.59 -0.10 5.35
CA GLU A 18 -16.96 -1.52 5.44
C GLU A 18 -16.85 -2.25 4.08
N ARG A 19 -16.72 -1.51 2.98
CA ARG A 19 -16.70 -2.09 1.63
C ARG A 19 -15.27 -2.34 1.17
N TRP A 20 -14.84 -3.59 1.27
CA TRP A 20 -13.50 -4.03 0.86
C TRP A 20 -13.51 -5.10 -0.25
N ARG A 21 -14.68 -5.62 -0.63
CA ARG A 21 -14.85 -6.64 -1.66
C ARG A 21 -16.12 -6.42 -2.47
N CYS A 22 -16.11 -6.81 -3.74
CA CYS A 22 -17.29 -6.79 -4.59
C CYS A 22 -18.31 -7.89 -4.19
N ASP A 23 -19.59 -7.71 -4.54
CA ASP A 23 -20.62 -8.73 -4.31
C ASP A 23 -20.37 -9.98 -5.16
N CYS A 24 -19.67 -9.85 -6.29
CA CYS A 24 -19.25 -10.98 -7.12
C CYS A 24 -18.01 -11.72 -6.58
N GLY A 25 -17.46 -11.29 -5.43
CA GLY A 25 -16.28 -11.90 -4.81
C GLY A 25 -14.94 -11.31 -5.27
N SER A 26 -14.92 -10.52 -6.35
CA SER A 26 -13.71 -9.92 -6.89
C SER A 26 -13.21 -8.70 -6.10
N PHE A 27 -11.96 -8.31 -6.38
CA PHE A 27 -11.36 -7.08 -5.88
C PHE A 27 -12.10 -5.83 -6.37
N LEU A 28 -11.99 -4.77 -5.59
CA LEU A 28 -12.44 -3.43 -5.95
C LEU A 28 -11.23 -2.56 -6.22
N ASP A 29 -11.37 -1.66 -7.18
CA ASP A 29 -10.45 -0.56 -7.46
C ASP A 29 -11.18 0.78 -7.26
N LEU A 30 -10.47 1.90 -7.39
CA LEU A 30 -11.02 3.25 -7.25
C LEU A 30 -11.12 3.98 -8.59
N GLU A 31 -12.25 4.64 -8.81
CA GLU A 31 -12.37 5.65 -9.87
C GLU A 31 -11.65 6.93 -9.40
N PHE A 32 -10.37 7.04 -9.75
CA PHE A 32 -9.48 8.13 -9.34
C PHE A 32 -8.59 8.60 -10.50
N GLU A 33 -8.45 9.92 -10.65
CA GLU A 33 -7.60 10.53 -11.66
C GLU A 33 -6.36 11.13 -10.99
N SER A 34 -5.18 10.61 -11.33
CA SER A 34 -3.89 11.10 -10.83
C SER A 34 -3.42 12.33 -11.59
N LYS A 35 -2.86 13.31 -10.85
CA LYS A 35 -2.22 14.49 -11.44
C LYS A 35 -0.78 14.63 -10.98
N PHE A 36 0.09 15.10 -11.88
CA PHE A 36 1.53 15.22 -11.64
C PHE A 36 2.04 16.66 -11.87
N PRO A 37 1.71 17.61 -10.98
CA PRO A 37 2.22 18.98 -11.07
C PRO A 37 3.71 19.02 -10.69
N ILE A 38 4.60 18.78 -11.66
CA ILE A 38 6.06 18.65 -11.49
C ILE A 38 6.65 19.75 -10.60
N GLU A 39 6.32 21.01 -10.88
CA GLU A 39 6.83 22.16 -10.13
C GLU A 39 6.45 22.13 -8.64
N LYS A 40 5.27 21.60 -8.30
CA LYS A 40 4.84 21.45 -6.91
C LYS A 40 5.53 20.27 -6.26
N ILE A 41 5.64 19.14 -6.97
CA ILE A 41 6.31 17.94 -6.49
C ILE A 41 7.78 18.28 -6.14
N ALA A 42 8.50 18.96 -7.05
CA ALA A 42 9.90 19.33 -6.87
C ALA A 42 10.17 20.26 -5.66
N LYS A 43 9.16 21.01 -5.21
CA LYS A 43 9.26 21.93 -4.05
C LYS A 43 8.91 21.26 -2.72
N ARG A 44 8.40 20.03 -2.72
CA ARG A 44 7.99 19.31 -1.50
C ARG A 44 9.14 18.50 -0.92
N GLY A 45 9.07 18.25 0.38
CA GLY A 45 10.01 17.38 1.09
C GLY A 45 9.97 15.93 0.58
N PRO A 46 11.05 15.15 0.83
CA PRO A 46 11.23 13.80 0.33
C PRO A 46 10.37 12.78 1.11
N THR A 47 9.06 12.83 0.90
CA THR A 47 8.09 11.89 1.50
C THR A 47 7.18 11.33 0.43
N LEU A 48 6.49 10.23 0.72
CA LEU A 48 5.48 9.62 -0.13
C LEU A 48 4.39 10.64 -0.51
N TRP A 49 4.04 11.54 0.42
CA TRP A 49 2.99 12.54 0.24
C TRP A 49 3.39 13.70 -0.67
N ARG A 50 4.63 13.74 -1.18
CA ARG A 50 5.00 14.67 -2.26
C ARG A 50 4.15 14.47 -3.52
N TYR A 51 3.57 13.28 -3.70
CA TYR A 51 2.65 12.92 -4.79
C TYR A 51 1.17 13.02 -4.42
N ARG A 52 0.77 13.86 -3.45
CA ARG A 52 -0.61 13.92 -2.93
C ARG A 52 -1.70 14.02 -4.01
N GLU A 53 -1.46 14.69 -5.13
CA GLU A 53 -2.44 14.81 -6.23
C GLU A 53 -2.66 13.51 -7.01
N ALA A 54 -1.80 12.51 -6.82
CA ALA A 54 -1.92 11.16 -7.37
C ALA A 54 -2.36 10.13 -6.32
N ILE A 55 -2.70 10.56 -5.10
CA ILE A 55 -3.12 9.69 -4.00
C ILE A 55 -4.58 10.04 -3.63
N PRO A 56 -5.46 9.05 -3.44
CA PRO A 56 -6.89 9.24 -3.17
C PRO A 56 -7.22 9.74 -1.75
N ILE A 57 -6.56 10.81 -1.30
CA ILE A 57 -6.82 11.52 -0.05
C ILE A 57 -6.95 13.01 -0.37
N HIS A 58 -8.18 13.53 -0.40
CA HIS A 58 -8.44 14.89 -0.88
C HIS A 58 -8.15 15.98 0.15
N ASN A 59 -8.25 15.66 1.45
CA ASN A 59 -8.05 16.62 2.52
C ASN A 59 -6.80 16.28 3.34
N ASP A 60 -5.78 17.13 3.18
CA ASP A 60 -4.45 16.94 3.76
C ASP A 60 -4.46 16.83 5.29
N ARG A 61 -5.50 17.33 5.98
CA ARG A 61 -5.62 17.19 7.45
C ARG A 61 -5.69 15.73 7.92
N PHE A 62 -6.08 14.83 7.03
CA PHE A 62 -6.21 13.40 7.33
C PHE A 62 -4.96 12.59 6.97
N ILE A 63 -4.00 13.20 6.28
CA ILE A 63 -2.72 12.58 5.99
C ILE A 63 -2.06 12.20 7.32
N LEU A 64 -1.70 10.92 7.42
CA LEU A 64 -0.84 10.38 8.44
C LEU A 64 0.51 10.09 7.78
N SER A 65 1.60 10.49 8.42
CA SER A 65 2.94 10.19 7.92
C SER A 65 3.93 10.05 9.06
N MET A 66 4.83 9.08 8.93
CA MET A 66 6.03 8.91 9.74
C MET A 66 7.29 9.39 9.01
N GLY A 67 7.13 10.15 7.91
CA GLY A 67 8.25 10.57 7.05
C GLY A 67 8.64 9.53 6.02
N GLU A 68 7.77 8.55 5.76
CA GLU A 68 7.96 7.48 4.79
C GLU A 68 8.03 7.98 3.34
N GLY A 69 8.68 7.19 2.48
CA GLY A 69 8.84 7.48 1.05
C GLY A 69 10.20 8.09 0.70
N PHE A 70 10.39 8.33 -0.59
CA PHE A 70 11.63 8.85 -1.17
C PHE A 70 12.90 8.12 -0.69
N THR A 71 12.82 6.79 -0.60
CA THR A 71 13.95 5.95 -0.17
C THR A 71 15.11 6.04 -1.18
N PRO A 72 16.34 5.69 -0.80
CA PRO A 72 17.46 5.71 -1.72
C PRO A 72 17.22 4.87 -2.99
N LEU A 73 17.74 5.37 -4.12
CA LEU A 73 17.85 4.67 -5.39
C LEU A 73 19.32 4.62 -5.75
N GLU A 74 19.98 3.53 -5.39
CA GLU A 74 21.43 3.41 -5.43
C GLU A 74 21.92 2.72 -6.69
N GLY A 75 22.97 3.25 -7.29
CA GLY A 75 23.64 2.64 -8.43
C GLY A 75 24.65 1.59 -8.00
N ILE A 76 24.57 0.40 -8.58
CA ILE A 76 25.56 -0.67 -8.42
C ILE A 76 26.00 -1.21 -9.78
N GLU A 77 27.15 -1.88 -9.78
CA GLU A 77 27.57 -2.72 -10.90
C GLU A 77 27.19 -4.18 -10.61
N PHE A 78 26.45 -4.81 -11.53
CA PHE A 78 26.05 -6.21 -11.43
C PHE A 78 26.44 -6.94 -12.72
N HIS A 79 27.44 -7.83 -12.62
CA HIS A 79 28.03 -8.54 -13.77
C HIS A 79 28.40 -7.59 -14.93
N GLY A 80 29.06 -6.46 -14.64
CA GLY A 80 29.45 -5.47 -15.65
C GLY A 80 28.30 -4.60 -16.19
N ASN A 81 27.09 -4.71 -15.64
CA ASN A 81 25.94 -3.90 -16.04
C ASN A 81 25.55 -2.91 -14.93
N PRO A 82 25.26 -1.64 -15.26
CA PRO A 82 24.75 -0.69 -14.28
C PRO A 82 23.31 -1.03 -13.90
N VAL A 83 23.05 -1.17 -12.61
CA VAL A 83 21.72 -1.47 -12.05
C VAL A 83 21.41 -0.46 -10.95
N LEU A 84 20.15 -0.03 -10.88
CA LEU A 84 19.65 0.78 -9.78
C LEU A 84 18.87 -0.10 -8.79
N ILE A 85 19.17 0.02 -7.51
CA ILE A 85 18.49 -0.68 -6.42
C ILE A 85 17.64 0.30 -5.63
N LYS A 86 16.35 -0.01 -5.53
CA LYS A 86 15.40 0.74 -4.72
C LYS A 86 15.36 0.21 -3.29
N ILE A 87 15.79 1.00 -2.31
CA ILE A 87 16.07 0.53 -0.94
C ILE A 87 14.86 0.73 -0.01
N ASP A 88 13.77 0.01 -0.25
CA ASP A 88 12.50 0.16 0.48
C ASP A 88 12.47 -0.49 1.88
N TYR A 89 13.53 -1.16 2.33
CA TYR A 89 13.61 -1.62 3.73
C TYR A 89 13.95 -0.48 4.70
N LEU A 90 14.30 0.72 4.21
CA LEU A 90 14.55 1.91 5.03
C LEU A 90 13.28 2.68 5.40
N PHE A 91 12.11 2.15 5.03
CA PHE A 91 10.82 2.66 5.50
C PHE A 91 10.69 2.51 7.03
N PRO A 92 9.86 3.34 7.71
CA PRO A 92 9.74 3.35 9.17
C PRO A 92 9.54 1.99 9.84
N THR A 93 8.77 1.07 9.24
CA THR A 93 8.56 -0.27 9.79
C THR A 93 9.49 -1.34 9.21
N GLY A 94 10.45 -0.95 8.36
CA GLY A 94 11.41 -1.84 7.72
C GLY A 94 10.93 -2.44 6.40
N SER A 95 9.85 -1.93 5.80
CA SER A 95 9.27 -2.51 4.58
C SER A 95 8.47 -1.52 3.72
N TYR A 96 8.42 -1.78 2.41
CA TYR A 96 7.56 -1.05 1.47
C TYR A 96 6.07 -1.04 1.84
N LYS A 97 5.62 -1.93 2.74
CA LYS A 97 4.20 -2.02 3.17
C LYS A 97 3.69 -0.71 3.77
N ASP A 98 4.60 0.10 4.29
CA ASP A 98 4.32 1.45 4.75
C ASP A 98 3.73 2.35 3.66
N ARG A 99 4.11 2.15 2.39
CA ARG A 99 3.53 2.86 1.24
C ARG A 99 2.01 2.70 1.19
N GLY A 100 1.53 1.48 1.39
CA GLY A 100 0.11 1.17 1.39
C GLY A 100 -0.57 1.52 2.71
N ALA A 101 0.08 1.21 3.84
CA ALA A 101 -0.47 1.42 5.17
C ALA A 101 -0.75 2.91 5.45
N THR A 102 0.16 3.80 5.05
CA THR A 102 -0.01 5.24 5.25
C THR A 102 -1.26 5.80 4.56
N VAL A 103 -1.50 5.39 3.31
CA VAL A 103 -2.67 5.83 2.53
C VAL A 103 -3.96 5.21 3.06
N LEU A 104 -3.94 3.90 3.32
CA LEU A 104 -5.08 3.18 3.86
C LEU A 104 -5.53 3.73 5.21
N ILE A 105 -4.59 3.92 6.15
CA ILE A 105 -4.95 4.39 7.50
C ILE A 105 -5.29 5.89 7.49
N SER A 106 -4.69 6.70 6.61
CA SER A 106 -5.17 8.07 6.37
C SER A 106 -6.62 8.09 5.93
N LYS A 107 -7.03 7.14 5.06
CA LYS A 107 -8.42 7.00 4.65
C LYS A 107 -9.34 6.56 5.79
N MET A 108 -8.91 5.59 6.59
CA MET A 108 -9.67 5.16 7.78
C MET A 108 -9.87 6.30 8.77
N LYS A 109 -8.85 7.15 8.96
CA LYS A 109 -8.95 8.37 9.76
C LYS A 109 -9.91 9.39 9.15
N GLU A 110 -9.90 9.58 7.82
CA GLU A 110 -10.86 10.44 7.11
C GLU A 110 -12.31 9.98 7.35
N TRP A 111 -12.55 8.67 7.32
CA TRP A 111 -13.84 8.07 7.63
C TRP A 111 -14.18 8.00 9.13
N ARG A 112 -13.30 8.53 10.01
CA ARG A 112 -13.46 8.53 11.47
C ARG A 112 -13.59 7.11 12.07
N VAL A 113 -13.00 6.12 11.42
CA VAL A 113 -12.94 4.75 11.91
C VAL A 113 -12.12 4.73 13.21
N ARG A 114 -12.63 4.05 14.23
CA ARG A 114 -11.98 3.92 15.55
C ARG A 114 -11.29 2.58 15.76
N LYS A 115 -11.63 1.59 14.95
CA LYS A 115 -11.10 0.24 15.03
C LYS A 115 -11.03 -0.39 13.64
N VAL A 116 -9.94 -1.09 13.36
CA VAL A 116 -9.76 -1.90 12.15
C VAL A 116 -9.37 -3.33 12.53
N VAL A 117 -9.64 -4.25 11.60
CA VAL A 117 -9.10 -5.61 11.64
C VAL A 117 -8.14 -5.79 10.47
N GLU A 118 -7.12 -6.62 10.65
CA GLU A 118 -6.23 -7.09 9.59
C GLU A 118 -5.76 -8.53 9.89
N ASP A 119 -5.38 -9.30 8.88
CA ASP A 119 -5.09 -10.72 8.98
C ASP A 119 -3.60 -11.10 8.81
N SER A 120 -2.68 -10.16 8.66
CA SER A 120 -1.27 -10.48 8.36
C SER A 120 -0.38 -10.59 9.59
N SER A 121 0.38 -11.69 9.69
CA SER A 121 1.42 -11.87 10.72
C SER A 121 2.81 -11.36 10.33
N GLY A 122 2.95 -10.70 9.17
CA GLY A 122 4.22 -10.19 8.65
C GLY A 122 4.24 -8.66 8.50
N ASN A 123 5.07 -8.17 7.57
CA ASN A 123 5.32 -6.73 7.37
C ASN A 123 4.04 -5.90 7.16
N ALA A 124 2.99 -6.46 6.55
CA ALA A 124 1.73 -5.75 6.38
C ALA A 124 1.03 -5.51 7.72
N GLY A 125 0.95 -6.52 8.58
CA GLY A 125 0.41 -6.39 9.94
C GLY A 125 1.22 -5.39 10.76
N SER A 126 2.56 -5.45 10.69
CA SER A 126 3.44 -4.49 11.35
C SER A 126 3.22 -3.05 10.89
N ALA A 127 3.15 -2.84 9.57
CA ALA A 127 2.90 -1.51 8.99
C ALA A 127 1.53 -0.98 9.44
N ILE A 128 0.47 -1.75 9.25
CA ILE A 128 -0.89 -1.35 9.65
C ILE A 128 -0.96 -1.04 11.15
N ALA A 129 -0.37 -1.89 12.01
CA ALA A 129 -0.28 -1.64 13.44
C ALA A 129 0.42 -0.31 13.77
N ALA A 130 1.56 -0.02 13.14
CA ALA A 130 2.31 1.22 13.36
C ALA A 130 1.51 2.48 12.99
N TYR A 131 0.89 2.48 11.80
CA TYR A 131 0.11 3.64 11.34
C TYR A 131 -1.19 3.78 12.15
N CYS A 132 -1.82 2.68 12.56
CA CYS A 132 -2.96 2.71 13.48
C CYS A 132 -2.59 3.31 14.85
N ALA A 133 -1.44 2.92 15.42
CA ALA A 133 -0.94 3.48 16.66
C ALA A 133 -0.75 5.00 16.56
N LYS A 134 -0.12 5.47 15.47
CA LYS A 134 0.01 6.91 15.19
C LYS A 134 -1.33 7.62 15.02
N ALA A 135 -2.32 6.95 14.43
CA ALA A 135 -3.64 7.49 14.18
C ALA A 135 -4.56 7.53 15.41
N GLY A 136 -4.21 6.80 16.48
CA GLY A 136 -5.14 6.53 17.59
C GLY A 136 -6.31 5.64 17.17
N ILE A 137 -6.10 4.71 16.24
CA ILE A 137 -7.09 3.74 15.77
C ILE A 137 -6.75 2.39 16.39
N HIS A 138 -7.72 1.74 17.03
CA HIS A 138 -7.52 0.39 17.56
C HIS A 138 -7.29 -0.60 16.42
N CYS A 139 -6.27 -1.44 16.55
CA CYS A 139 -5.89 -2.40 15.53
C CYS A 139 -5.96 -3.81 16.10
N GLU A 140 -6.76 -4.69 15.49
CA GLU A 140 -6.75 -6.12 15.76
C GLU A 140 -6.06 -6.85 14.60
N ILE A 141 -4.99 -7.59 14.91
CA ILE A 141 -4.27 -8.38 13.92
C ILE A 141 -4.51 -9.86 14.20
N TYR A 142 -5.19 -10.52 13.26
CA TYR A 142 -5.47 -11.94 13.28
C TYR A 142 -4.25 -12.70 12.74
N VAL A 143 -3.75 -13.67 13.50
CA VAL A 143 -2.55 -14.44 13.15
C VAL A 143 -2.75 -15.92 13.48
N PRO A 144 -2.17 -16.86 12.72
CA PRO A 144 -2.17 -18.27 13.12
C PRO A 144 -1.50 -18.44 14.48
N GLN A 145 -2.04 -19.29 15.35
CA GLN A 145 -1.56 -19.50 16.73
C GLN A 145 -0.09 -19.94 16.78
N HIS A 146 0.35 -20.68 15.77
CA HIS A 146 1.71 -21.21 15.62
C HIS A 146 2.70 -20.17 15.06
N THR A 147 2.30 -18.92 14.84
CA THR A 147 3.20 -17.85 14.38
C THR A 147 4.30 -17.61 15.42
N SER A 148 5.57 -17.61 14.97
CA SER A 148 6.71 -17.38 15.84
C SER A 148 6.67 -16.02 16.52
N ALA A 149 7.09 -15.97 17.78
CA ALA A 149 7.10 -14.73 18.58
C ALA A 149 7.87 -13.60 17.88
N GLY A 150 9.01 -13.91 17.25
CA GLY A 150 9.83 -12.91 16.55
C GLY A 150 9.09 -12.16 15.44
N LYS A 151 8.15 -12.81 14.73
CA LYS A 151 7.30 -12.14 13.72
C LYS A 151 6.26 -11.22 14.36
N LEU A 152 5.85 -11.53 15.58
CA LEU A 152 4.78 -10.83 16.30
C LEU A 152 5.28 -9.63 17.13
N VAL A 153 6.57 -9.61 17.50
CA VAL A 153 7.17 -8.57 18.36
C VAL A 153 6.85 -7.17 17.86
N GLN A 154 7.04 -6.89 16.57
CA GLN A 154 6.83 -5.55 16.03
C GLN A 154 5.35 -5.13 16.09
N ILE A 155 4.43 -6.05 15.78
CA ILE A 155 2.97 -5.81 15.88
C ILE A 155 2.58 -5.49 17.33
N GLN A 156 3.10 -6.26 18.29
CA GLN A 156 2.81 -6.05 19.72
C GLN A 156 3.42 -4.75 20.25
N ALA A 157 4.64 -4.41 19.80
CA ALA A 157 5.32 -3.17 20.19
C ALA A 157 4.55 -1.92 19.79
N TYR A 158 3.80 -1.97 18.68
CA TYR A 158 2.88 -0.90 18.26
C TYR A 158 1.52 -0.94 18.96
N GLY A 159 1.30 -1.86 19.91
CA GLY A 159 0.09 -1.91 20.73
C GLY A 159 -1.13 -2.53 20.04
N ALA A 160 -0.96 -3.20 18.90
CA ALA A 160 -2.06 -3.91 18.25
C ALA A 160 -2.48 -5.16 19.05
N ALA A 161 -3.79 -5.39 19.11
CA ALA A 161 -4.36 -6.56 19.77
C ALA A 161 -4.22 -7.78 18.87
N LEU A 162 -3.31 -8.69 19.22
CA LEU A 162 -3.15 -9.97 18.52
C LEU A 162 -4.32 -10.90 18.81
N LYS A 163 -4.99 -11.35 17.74
CA LYS A 163 -6.01 -12.39 17.78
C LYS A 163 -5.41 -13.67 17.21
N LYS A 164 -4.87 -14.52 18.10
CA LYS A 164 -4.35 -15.82 17.70
C LYS A 164 -5.50 -16.74 17.29
N VAL A 165 -5.38 -17.32 16.11
CA VAL A 165 -6.36 -18.23 15.52
C VAL A 165 -5.77 -19.62 15.46
N GLU A 166 -6.41 -20.57 16.12
CA GLU A 166 -6.20 -21.99 15.85
C GLU A 166 -6.52 -22.27 14.39
N GLY A 167 -5.57 -22.86 13.66
CA GLY A 167 -5.75 -23.19 12.25
C GLY A 167 -4.68 -22.71 11.30
N SER A 168 -5.00 -22.82 10.00
CA SER A 168 -4.19 -22.41 8.86
C SER A 168 -4.22 -20.89 8.61
N ARG A 169 -3.49 -20.46 7.57
CA ARG A 169 -3.50 -19.06 7.12
C ARG A 169 -4.87 -18.66 6.57
N GLU A 170 -5.50 -19.57 5.84
CA GLU A 170 -6.83 -19.41 5.24
C GLU A 170 -7.90 -19.28 6.32
N GLU A 171 -7.89 -20.16 7.32
CA GLU A 171 -8.84 -20.10 8.45
C GLU A 171 -8.66 -18.81 9.26
N THR A 172 -7.42 -18.31 9.38
CA THR A 172 -7.15 -16.99 9.98
C THR A 172 -7.77 -15.86 9.18
N ALA A 173 -7.63 -15.89 7.85
CA ALA A 173 -8.21 -14.89 6.95
C ALA A 173 -9.74 -14.91 7.01
N GLU A 174 -10.37 -16.10 7.04
CA GLU A 174 -11.81 -16.25 7.19
C GLU A 174 -12.32 -15.65 8.50
N LYS A 175 -11.63 -15.89 9.63
CA LYS A 175 -12.00 -15.28 10.92
C LYS A 175 -11.86 -13.75 10.89
N ALA A 176 -10.83 -13.22 10.25
CA ALA A 176 -10.68 -11.77 10.08
C ALA A 176 -11.80 -11.18 9.18
N MET A 177 -12.15 -11.87 8.10
CA MET A 177 -13.26 -11.49 7.21
C MET A 177 -14.62 -11.55 7.94
N GLY A 178 -14.83 -12.51 8.83
CA GLY A 178 -16.02 -12.55 9.69
C GLY A 178 -16.09 -11.34 10.63
N ALA A 179 -14.95 -10.93 11.20
CA ALA A 179 -14.84 -9.74 12.03
C ALA A 179 -15.03 -8.43 11.24
N ALA A 180 -14.78 -8.44 9.93
CA ALA A 180 -14.95 -7.30 9.04
C ALA A 180 -16.40 -6.76 9.01
N SER A 181 -17.38 -7.57 9.42
CA SER A 181 -18.79 -7.16 9.58
C SER A 181 -19.01 -6.12 10.69
N LYS A 182 -18.12 -6.08 11.70
CA LYS A 182 -18.22 -5.19 12.87
C LYS A 182 -17.17 -4.08 12.86
N SER A 183 -16.08 -4.25 12.12
CA SER A 183 -14.97 -3.31 12.07
C SER A 183 -14.33 -3.34 10.69
N PRO A 184 -14.06 -2.20 10.05
CA PRO A 184 -13.47 -2.14 8.71
C PRO A 184 -12.24 -3.02 8.55
N TYR A 185 -12.18 -3.74 7.42
CA TYR A 185 -11.04 -4.58 7.09
C TYR A 185 -9.95 -3.74 6.42
N ALA A 186 -8.87 -3.48 7.15
CA ALA A 186 -7.69 -2.77 6.67
C ALA A 186 -6.75 -3.71 5.89
N SER A 187 -7.31 -4.51 4.98
CA SER A 187 -6.56 -5.53 4.27
C SER A 187 -5.57 -4.94 3.29
N HIS A 188 -4.32 -5.38 3.40
CA HIS A 188 -3.26 -5.05 2.45
C HIS A 188 -3.46 -5.69 1.07
N CYS A 189 -4.31 -6.72 0.97
CA CYS A 189 -4.60 -7.42 -0.28
C CYS A 189 -5.88 -6.90 -0.95
N TRP A 190 -6.92 -6.62 -0.16
CA TRP A 190 -8.24 -6.30 -0.69
C TRP A 190 -8.52 -4.81 -0.84
N ASN A 191 -7.93 -3.98 0.03
CA ASN A 191 -8.34 -2.59 0.11
C ASN A 191 -7.61 -1.74 -0.95
N PRO A 192 -8.32 -1.07 -1.88
CA PRO A 192 -7.69 -0.35 -2.97
C PRO A 192 -6.84 0.84 -2.50
N TYR A 193 -7.15 1.44 -1.34
CA TYR A 193 -6.30 2.51 -0.80
C TYR A 193 -4.87 2.02 -0.47
N PHE A 194 -4.71 0.75 -0.12
CA PHE A 194 -3.38 0.16 0.06
C PHE A 194 -2.62 0.09 -1.27
N LEU A 195 -3.28 -0.37 -2.34
CA LEU A 195 -2.71 -0.45 -3.69
C LEU A 195 -2.36 0.95 -4.24
N HIS A 196 -3.22 1.93 -3.99
CA HIS A 196 -2.97 3.34 -4.35
C HIS A 196 -1.83 3.98 -3.54
N GLY A 197 -1.47 3.39 -2.40
CA GLY A 197 -0.23 3.72 -1.71
C GLY A 197 0.99 3.09 -2.37
N THR A 198 0.94 1.80 -2.71
CA THR A 198 2.09 1.10 -3.32
C THR A 198 2.47 1.64 -4.71
N LYS A 199 1.52 2.21 -5.47
CA LYS A 199 1.84 2.85 -6.78
C LYS A 199 2.80 4.03 -6.71
N THR A 200 2.93 4.66 -5.53
CA THR A 200 3.90 5.74 -5.32
C THR A 200 5.34 5.31 -5.57
N PHE A 201 5.63 4.00 -5.50
CA PHE A 201 6.90 3.43 -5.94
C PHE A 201 7.28 3.87 -7.36
N ALA A 202 6.33 3.82 -8.30
CA ALA A 202 6.60 4.17 -9.70
C ALA A 202 6.90 5.66 -9.87
N PHE A 203 6.17 6.52 -9.15
CA PHE A 203 6.37 7.97 -9.19
C PHE A 203 7.73 8.35 -8.63
N GLU A 204 8.14 7.68 -7.56
CA GLU A 204 9.41 7.88 -6.89
C GLU A 204 10.60 7.44 -7.74
N VAL A 205 10.53 6.27 -8.37
CA VAL A 205 11.55 5.80 -9.32
C VAL A 205 11.64 6.76 -10.50
N TRP A 206 10.50 7.16 -11.07
CA TRP A 206 10.47 8.09 -12.20
C TRP A 206 11.10 9.44 -11.85
N GLU A 207 10.76 10.03 -10.70
CA GLU A 207 11.33 11.30 -10.25
C GLU A 207 12.84 11.18 -9.98
N GLN A 208 13.27 10.14 -9.26
CA GLN A 208 14.69 9.96 -8.90
C GLN A 208 15.58 9.64 -10.10
N MET A 209 15.03 9.10 -11.19
CA MET A 209 15.72 8.94 -12.47
C MET A 209 15.73 10.22 -13.32
N GLY A 210 15.39 11.37 -12.73
CA GLY A 210 15.34 12.66 -13.42
C GLY A 210 14.15 12.76 -14.36
N TRP A 211 12.98 12.32 -13.88
CA TRP A 211 11.72 12.30 -14.64
C TRP A 211 11.79 11.39 -15.88
N LYS A 212 12.56 10.30 -15.79
CA LYS A 212 12.72 9.30 -16.85
C LYS A 212 12.22 7.93 -16.39
N THR A 213 11.64 7.19 -17.31
CA THR A 213 11.20 5.81 -17.05
C THR A 213 12.39 4.86 -17.17
N PRO A 214 12.55 3.87 -16.28
CA PRO A 214 13.51 2.78 -16.51
C PRO A 214 13.11 1.98 -17.74
N ASP A 215 14.06 1.27 -18.35
CA ASP A 215 13.73 0.35 -19.45
C ASP A 215 13.11 -0.95 -18.93
N THR A 216 13.65 -1.48 -17.84
CA THR A 216 13.16 -2.71 -17.19
C THR A 216 13.07 -2.48 -15.68
N LEU A 217 11.99 -2.96 -15.07
CA LEU A 217 11.80 -3.00 -13.64
C LEU A 217 11.69 -4.46 -13.19
N VAL A 218 12.55 -4.87 -12.27
CA VAL A 218 12.55 -6.20 -11.68
C VAL A 218 12.06 -6.11 -10.24
N LEU A 219 11.02 -6.86 -9.88
CA LEU A 219 10.45 -6.87 -8.53
C LEU A 219 10.19 -8.30 -8.04
N PRO A 220 10.43 -8.58 -6.74
CA PRO A 220 9.99 -9.83 -6.13
C PRO A 220 8.46 -9.87 -6.01
N ILE A 221 7.87 -11.04 -6.20
CA ILE A 221 6.43 -11.29 -6.13
C ILE A 221 6.15 -12.32 -5.02
N GLY A 222 5.79 -11.81 -3.84
CA GLY A 222 5.05 -12.56 -2.82
C GLY A 222 3.54 -12.37 -3.05
N HIS A 223 2.89 -11.52 -2.24
CA HIS A 223 1.48 -11.12 -2.46
C HIS A 223 1.23 -10.26 -3.73
N GLY A 224 2.26 -9.87 -4.49
CA GLY A 224 2.11 -9.11 -5.73
C GLY A 224 1.71 -7.63 -5.61
N THR A 225 1.33 -7.14 -4.43
CA THR A 225 0.84 -5.75 -4.24
C THR A 225 1.83 -4.63 -4.62
N LEU A 226 3.14 -4.85 -4.47
CA LEU A 226 4.14 -3.90 -4.97
C LEU A 226 4.22 -3.92 -6.50
N PHE A 227 4.22 -5.10 -7.11
CA PHE A 227 4.26 -5.26 -8.57
C PHE A 227 3.03 -4.64 -9.24
N LEU A 228 1.83 -4.93 -8.71
CA LEU A 228 0.57 -4.35 -9.16
C LEU A 228 0.55 -2.84 -8.95
N GLY A 229 1.01 -2.36 -7.78
CA GLY A 229 1.13 -0.93 -7.52
C GLY A 229 2.06 -0.23 -8.49
N ALA A 230 3.26 -0.76 -8.71
CA ALA A 230 4.22 -0.21 -9.66
C ALA A 230 3.63 -0.16 -11.08
N TYR A 231 2.96 -1.22 -11.52
CA TYR A 231 2.25 -1.23 -12.80
C TYR A 231 1.18 -0.14 -12.87
N LEU A 232 0.32 -0.02 -11.85
CA LEU A 232 -0.71 1.02 -11.76
C LEU A 232 -0.08 2.42 -11.85
N GLY A 233 0.99 2.68 -11.11
CA GLY A 233 1.66 3.97 -11.10
C GLY A 233 2.28 4.33 -12.45
N PHE A 234 2.99 3.40 -13.10
CA PHE A 234 3.51 3.65 -14.45
C PHE A 234 2.40 3.79 -15.49
N LYS A 235 1.29 3.06 -15.34
CA LYS A 235 0.11 3.21 -16.19
C LYS A 235 -0.48 4.62 -16.06
N GLU A 236 -0.68 5.13 -14.86
CA GLU A 236 -1.20 6.48 -14.62
C GLU A 236 -0.23 7.58 -15.11
N LEU A 237 1.08 7.38 -14.95
CA LEU A 237 2.08 8.28 -15.56
C LEU A 237 1.97 8.31 -17.10
N LYS A 238 1.69 7.17 -17.72
CA LYS A 238 1.49 7.09 -19.18
C LYS A 238 0.19 7.77 -19.59
N GLU A 239 -0.91 7.49 -18.88
CA GLU A 239 -2.23 8.06 -19.17
C GLU A 239 -2.27 9.58 -18.98
N SER A 240 -1.47 10.12 -18.06
CA SER A 240 -1.27 11.56 -17.87
C SER A 240 -0.26 12.19 -18.83
N GLY A 241 0.31 11.43 -19.76
CA GLY A 241 1.29 11.92 -20.75
C GLY A 241 2.69 12.20 -20.19
N MET A 242 2.97 11.85 -18.94
CA MET A 242 4.27 12.07 -18.30
C MET A 242 5.36 11.13 -18.82
N ILE A 243 4.97 9.96 -19.31
CA ILE A 243 5.89 8.98 -19.91
C ILE A 243 5.30 8.41 -21.20
N LYS A 244 6.16 7.96 -22.12
CA LYS A 244 5.73 7.41 -23.41
C LYS A 244 5.38 5.91 -23.35
N LYS A 245 6.09 5.15 -22.51
CA LYS A 245 5.96 3.70 -22.38
C LYS A 245 6.01 3.30 -20.90
N ILE A 246 5.28 2.25 -20.54
CA ILE A 246 5.44 1.55 -19.26
C ILE A 246 6.73 0.71 -19.37
N PRO A 247 7.57 0.65 -18.32
CA PRO A 247 8.79 -0.17 -18.34
C PRO A 247 8.44 -1.66 -18.55
N LYS A 248 9.40 -2.44 -19.05
CA LYS A 248 9.25 -3.90 -19.04
C LYS A 248 9.21 -4.38 -17.58
N MET A 249 8.08 -4.91 -17.15
CA MET A 249 7.88 -5.40 -15.78
C MET A 249 8.28 -6.87 -15.70
N VAL A 250 9.23 -7.20 -14.83
CA VAL A 250 9.71 -8.56 -14.58
C VAL A 250 9.44 -8.93 -13.13
N GLY A 251 8.64 -9.98 -12.94
CA GLY A 251 8.30 -10.51 -11.63
C GLY A 251 9.13 -11.74 -11.29
N ILE A 252 9.74 -11.76 -10.10
CA ILE A 252 10.47 -12.93 -9.60
C ILE A 252 9.69 -13.52 -8.42
N PRO A 253 9.11 -14.74 -8.53
CA PRO A 253 8.44 -15.40 -7.41
C PRO A 253 9.41 -15.62 -6.24
N ILE A 254 8.91 -15.44 -5.01
CA ILE A 254 9.65 -15.69 -3.76
C ILE A 254 8.95 -16.72 -2.88
#